data_AF-A0A2N8NLY2-F1
#
_entry.id   AF-A0A2N8NLY2-F1
#
_cell.length_a   1.000
_cell.length_b   1.000
_cell.length_c   1.000
_cell.angle_alpha   90.00
_cell.angle_beta   90.00
_cell.angle_gamma   90.00
#
_symmetry.space_group_name_H-M   'P 1'
#
loop_
_entity.id
_entity.type
_entity.pdbx_description
1 polymer ?
#
loop_
_entity_poly.entity_id
_entity_poly.type
_entity_poly.pdbx_seq_one_letter_code
_entity_poly.pdbx_strand_id
1 'polypeptide(L)'
;MVSEAQWQAMAAMWGGDRVDFRLTSESYASGALPFSASVINSRTIEVKPGSAFVGGFYYQLTASTTLAVDPNPTDKARKDTLILRADVVQGSVNLGVIKGQPSASPIAPLPKRIPGQQWEMVLYEVDVPAKDGSPQLSLRAPFDMPPAVSTPWNTRPAADFLPVGSFLYDLDNNGGDSQNEMFKGRDGTLITRHLGKSRTYAPGLANAVNVPSKGMVYKGRWRWAAPNLVYYSVSIENTTTTNIRNRPDVPIAFELPQQANGVTGQILTGHMRNMDYRGAMANLIPLQAMCWPGNGSTHASIYYPNSQTVAEGLDVLRTFPGRSTVFFSGIYEANVFSE
;
A
#
# COMPACT_ATOMS: atom_id res chain seq x y z
N MET A 1 31.10 32.29 -8.03
CA MET A 1 30.14 31.80 -9.05
C MET A 1 29.93 30.32 -8.82
N VAL A 2 28.71 29.84 -9.03
CA VAL A 2 28.33 28.42 -8.94
C VAL A 2 28.44 27.84 -10.36
N SER A 3 29.08 26.68 -10.54
CA SER A 3 29.11 25.98 -11.84
C SER A 3 27.76 25.36 -12.17
N GLU A 4 27.47 25.07 -13.43
CA GLU A 4 26.20 24.44 -13.81
C GLU A 4 26.03 23.08 -13.12
N ALA A 5 27.09 22.28 -13.00
CA ALA A 5 27.05 21.02 -12.25
C ALA A 5 26.70 21.23 -10.76
N GLN A 6 27.25 22.27 -10.12
CA GLN A 6 26.90 22.62 -8.74
C GLN A 6 25.44 23.11 -8.64
N TRP A 7 24.97 23.89 -9.61
CA TRP A 7 23.57 24.30 -9.70
C TRP A 7 22.63 23.11 -9.79
N GLN A 8 22.89 22.15 -10.69
CA GLN A 8 22.06 20.96 -10.85
C GLN A 8 22.02 20.12 -9.56
N ALA A 9 23.16 19.97 -8.87
CA ALA A 9 23.22 19.29 -7.58
C ALA A 9 22.36 19.98 -6.51
N MET A 10 22.35 21.32 -6.48
CA MET A 10 21.49 22.08 -5.57
C MET A 10 20.01 21.95 -5.94
N ALA A 11 19.68 22.08 -7.24
CA ALA A 11 18.30 22.02 -7.71
C ALA A 11 17.65 20.64 -7.49
N ALA A 12 18.45 19.56 -7.49
CA ALA A 12 17.98 18.23 -7.14
C ALA A 12 17.42 18.17 -5.70
N MET A 13 17.94 18.98 -4.77
CA MET A 13 17.45 19.04 -3.39
C MET A 13 16.09 19.76 -3.26
N TRP A 14 15.72 20.60 -4.23
CA TRP A 14 14.48 21.38 -4.19
C TRP A 14 13.28 20.69 -4.85
N GLY A 15 13.49 19.52 -5.45
CA GLY A 15 12.40 18.69 -5.98
C GLY A 15 12.71 17.91 -7.25
N GLY A 16 13.92 18.05 -7.82
CA GLY A 16 14.38 17.22 -8.94
C GLY A 16 13.54 17.35 -10.22
N ASP A 17 13.66 16.34 -11.09
CA ASP A 17 12.95 16.24 -12.37
C ASP A 17 11.46 15.98 -12.15
N ARG A 18 10.61 16.89 -12.62
CA ARG A 18 9.15 16.79 -12.51
C ARG A 18 8.41 17.71 -13.45
N VAL A 19 7.21 17.30 -13.84
CA VAL A 19 6.20 18.21 -14.39
C VAL A 19 5.75 19.13 -13.26
N ASP A 20 5.67 20.43 -13.55
CA ASP A 20 5.17 21.46 -12.63
C ASP A 20 3.65 21.38 -12.54
N PHE A 21 3.19 20.29 -11.94
CA PHE A 21 1.78 19.97 -11.73
C PHE A 21 1.65 19.01 -10.58
N ARG A 22 0.80 19.36 -9.62
CA ARG A 22 0.56 18.54 -8.44
C ARG A 22 -0.67 17.66 -8.64
N LEU A 23 -0.53 16.37 -8.34
CA LEU A 23 -1.63 15.42 -8.40
C LEU A 23 -2.50 15.52 -7.15
N THR A 24 -3.57 16.31 -7.19
CA THR A 24 -4.51 16.58 -6.08
C THR A 24 -5.91 15.99 -6.25
N SER A 25 -6.21 15.39 -7.41
CA SER A 25 -7.55 14.90 -7.77
C SER A 25 -7.61 13.37 -7.72
N GLU A 26 -8.81 12.84 -7.45
CA GLU A 26 -9.09 11.39 -7.45
C GLU A 26 -8.90 10.73 -8.82
N SER A 27 -9.10 11.51 -9.88
CA SER A 27 -8.94 11.06 -11.25
C SER A 27 -8.57 12.24 -12.16
N TYR A 28 -7.92 11.90 -13.27
CA TYR A 28 -7.58 12.82 -14.34
C TYR A 28 -8.15 12.27 -15.65
N ALA A 29 -8.87 13.11 -16.40
CA ALA A 29 -9.33 12.74 -17.72
C ALA A 29 -8.14 12.52 -18.66
N SER A 30 -8.32 11.66 -19.65
CA SER A 30 -7.32 11.49 -20.72
C SER A 30 -7.05 12.84 -21.37
N GLY A 31 -5.78 13.22 -21.46
CA GLY A 31 -5.38 14.51 -22.02
C GLY A 31 -5.40 15.71 -21.07
N ALA A 32 -5.89 15.58 -19.83
CA ALA A 32 -5.98 16.69 -18.88
C ALA A 32 -4.65 17.05 -18.20
N LEU A 33 -3.68 16.14 -18.23
CA LEU A 33 -2.37 16.38 -17.63
C LEU A 33 -1.50 17.25 -18.55
N PRO A 34 -0.62 18.11 -17.99
CA PRO A 34 0.34 18.86 -18.79
C PRO A 34 1.26 17.94 -19.60
N PHE A 35 1.71 18.45 -20.76
CA PHE A 35 2.40 17.65 -21.77
C PHE A 35 1.60 16.44 -22.26
N SER A 36 0.27 16.46 -22.15
CA SER A 36 -0.54 15.40 -22.73
C SER A 36 -0.21 15.22 -24.20
N ALA A 37 0.03 13.97 -24.60
CA ALA A 37 0.45 13.65 -25.95
C ALA A 37 -0.57 12.76 -26.66
N SER A 38 -0.72 13.00 -27.96
CA SER A 38 -1.61 12.21 -28.83
C SER A 38 -0.96 11.96 -30.19
N VAL A 39 -1.21 10.78 -30.75
CA VAL A 39 -0.74 10.42 -32.08
C VAL A 39 -1.68 11.02 -33.12
N ILE A 40 -1.18 11.94 -33.96
CA ILE A 40 -2.01 12.55 -35.04
C ILE A 40 -1.97 11.68 -36.30
N ASN A 41 -0.86 10.99 -36.55
CA ASN A 41 -0.68 10.04 -37.64
C ASN A 41 0.44 9.05 -37.30
N SER A 42 0.72 8.08 -38.17
CA SER A 42 1.71 7.01 -37.93
C SER A 42 3.15 7.51 -37.67
N ARG A 43 3.44 8.80 -37.86
CA ARG A 43 4.79 9.39 -37.75
C ARG A 43 4.84 10.68 -36.94
N THR A 44 3.74 11.10 -36.31
CA THR A 44 3.66 12.41 -35.66
C THR A 44 2.93 12.31 -34.33
N ILE A 45 3.59 12.79 -33.28
CA ILE A 45 3.02 12.97 -31.95
C ILE A 45 2.78 14.46 -31.73
N GLU A 46 1.58 14.85 -31.33
CA GLU A 46 1.31 16.15 -30.75
C GLU A 46 1.60 16.11 -29.25
N VAL A 47 2.25 17.13 -28.71
CA VAL A 47 2.41 17.36 -27.27
C VAL A 47 1.73 18.67 -26.94
N LYS A 48 0.76 18.62 -26.03
CA LYS A 48 0.03 19.80 -25.53
C LYS A 48 0.89 20.64 -24.58
N PRO A 49 0.52 21.92 -24.35
CA PRO A 49 1.21 22.79 -23.41
C PRO A 49 1.46 22.17 -22.02
N GLY A 50 2.52 22.62 -21.37
CA GLY A 50 2.90 22.18 -20.04
C GLY A 50 4.21 22.81 -19.58
N SER A 51 4.52 22.65 -18.29
CA SER A 51 5.74 23.16 -17.68
C SER A 51 6.42 22.09 -16.84
N ALA A 52 7.75 22.10 -16.78
CA ALA A 52 8.52 21.12 -16.02
C ALA A 52 9.86 21.67 -15.55
N PHE A 53 10.39 21.06 -14.49
CA PHE A 53 11.78 21.15 -14.09
C PHE A 53 12.55 19.93 -14.63
N VAL A 54 13.67 20.19 -15.32
CA VAL A 54 14.54 19.17 -15.90
C VAL A 54 15.99 19.51 -15.62
N GLY A 55 16.68 18.63 -14.87
CA GLY A 55 18.08 18.83 -14.51
C GLY A 55 18.33 20.20 -13.87
N GLY A 56 17.38 20.70 -13.06
CA GLY A 56 17.46 22.02 -12.42
C GLY A 56 17.11 23.22 -13.29
N PHE A 57 16.65 23.02 -14.52
CA PHE A 57 16.20 24.09 -15.43
C PHE A 57 14.69 24.03 -15.63
N TYR A 58 14.05 25.20 -15.69
CA TYR A 58 12.61 25.29 -15.95
C TYR A 58 12.34 25.38 -17.45
N TYR A 59 11.39 24.57 -17.92
CA TYR A 59 10.91 24.57 -19.29
C TYR A 59 9.40 24.79 -19.31
N GLN A 60 8.94 25.59 -20.27
CA GLN A 60 7.53 25.84 -20.51
C GLN A 60 7.24 25.74 -22.00
N LEU A 61 6.31 24.85 -22.35
CA LEU A 61 5.70 24.78 -23.66
C LEU A 61 4.36 25.52 -23.61
N THR A 62 4.25 26.63 -24.34
CA THR A 62 3.06 27.51 -24.31
C THR A 62 2.00 27.17 -25.35
N ALA A 63 2.37 26.42 -26.40
CA ALA A 63 1.48 26.00 -27.48
C ALA A 63 1.78 24.55 -27.87
N SER A 64 0.81 23.84 -28.47
CA SER A 64 1.05 22.49 -28.98
C SER A 64 2.27 22.44 -29.91
N THR A 65 3.09 21.41 -29.74
CA THR A 65 4.21 21.11 -30.64
C THR A 65 4.06 19.72 -31.21
N THR A 66 4.48 19.52 -32.45
CA THR A 66 4.55 18.20 -33.07
C THR A 66 5.98 17.68 -33.09
N LEU A 67 6.12 16.38 -32.85
CA LEU A 67 7.40 15.67 -32.89
C LEU A 67 7.30 14.53 -33.87
N ALA A 68 8.32 14.39 -34.70
CA ALA A 68 8.43 13.30 -35.64
C ALA A 68 8.83 12.02 -34.92
N VAL A 69 8.20 10.92 -35.31
CA VAL A 69 8.61 9.56 -34.97
C VAL A 69 9.16 8.92 -36.24
N ASP A 70 10.37 8.41 -36.15
CA ASP A 70 11.03 7.76 -37.28
C ASP A 70 10.19 6.57 -37.78
N PRO A 71 10.14 6.29 -39.10
CA PRO A 71 9.48 5.10 -39.60
C PRO A 71 10.12 3.82 -39.02
N ASN A 72 9.31 2.77 -38.94
CA ASN A 72 9.71 1.41 -38.59
C ASN A 72 9.19 0.42 -39.64
N PRO A 73 9.82 0.39 -40.84
CA PRO A 73 9.38 -0.49 -41.92
C PRO A 73 9.70 -1.97 -41.66
N THR A 74 10.41 -2.27 -40.56
CA THR A 74 10.84 -3.62 -40.21
C THR A 74 9.66 -4.49 -39.76
N ASP A 75 9.89 -5.79 -39.69
CA ASP A 75 8.94 -6.78 -39.16
C ASP A 75 8.90 -6.83 -37.62
N LYS A 76 9.79 -6.09 -36.95
CA LYS A 76 9.93 -6.04 -35.49
C LYS A 76 9.43 -4.71 -34.93
N ALA A 77 8.80 -4.76 -33.76
CA ALA A 77 8.42 -3.55 -33.05
C ALA A 77 9.67 -2.85 -32.45
N ARG A 78 9.53 -1.56 -32.16
CA ARG A 78 10.53 -0.69 -31.55
C ARG A 78 9.89 0.11 -30.41
N LYS A 79 10.68 0.51 -29.42
CA LYS A 79 10.27 1.49 -28.41
C LYS A 79 11.13 2.73 -28.51
N ASP A 80 10.51 3.89 -28.60
CA ASP A 80 11.16 5.19 -28.58
C ASP A 80 10.84 5.89 -27.24
N THR A 81 11.60 6.94 -26.89
CA THR A 81 11.41 7.69 -25.63
C THR A 81 11.19 9.17 -25.93
N LEU A 82 10.02 9.71 -25.59
CA LEU A 82 9.74 11.14 -25.63
C LEU A 82 10.31 11.79 -24.36
N ILE A 83 11.15 12.80 -24.52
CA ILE A 83 11.89 13.43 -23.43
C ILE A 83 11.79 14.95 -23.44
N LEU A 84 12.09 15.56 -22.30
CA LEU A 84 12.63 16.91 -22.21
C LEU A 84 14.14 16.83 -21.98
N ARG A 85 14.92 17.44 -22.86
CA ARG A 85 16.39 17.48 -22.80
C ARG A 85 16.84 18.88 -22.41
N ALA A 86 17.45 19.02 -21.23
CA ALA A 86 18.36 20.11 -20.95
C ALA A 86 19.72 19.82 -21.60
N ASP A 87 20.10 20.64 -22.56
CA ASP A 87 21.45 20.71 -23.09
C ASP A 87 22.12 21.95 -22.49
N VAL A 88 22.91 21.72 -21.45
CA VAL A 88 23.59 22.77 -20.68
C VAL A 88 24.66 23.46 -21.53
N VAL A 89 25.32 22.70 -22.42
CA VAL A 89 26.35 23.24 -23.31
C VAL A 89 25.73 24.21 -24.32
N GLN A 90 24.54 23.89 -24.82
CA GLN A 90 23.79 24.76 -25.73
C GLN A 90 22.91 25.79 -25.02
N GLY A 91 22.78 25.72 -23.68
CA GLY A 91 21.92 26.60 -22.90
C GLY A 91 20.43 26.49 -23.26
N SER A 92 19.92 25.28 -23.53
CA SER A 92 18.54 25.09 -23.96
C SER A 92 17.85 23.91 -23.28
N VAL A 93 16.52 23.97 -23.17
CA VAL A 93 15.68 22.82 -22.83
C VAL A 93 14.67 22.61 -23.94
N ASN A 94 14.65 21.42 -24.55
CA ASN A 94 13.81 21.13 -25.70
C ASN A 94 13.16 19.75 -25.60
N LEU A 95 11.98 19.61 -26.21
CA LEU A 95 11.37 18.31 -26.44
C LEU A 95 12.16 17.51 -27.50
N GLY A 96 12.19 16.20 -27.33
CA GLY A 96 12.82 15.31 -28.31
C GLY A 96 12.30 13.88 -28.23
N VAL A 97 12.57 13.11 -29.28
CA VAL A 97 12.30 11.67 -29.33
C VAL A 97 13.65 10.96 -29.47
N ILE A 98 13.95 10.08 -28.52
CA ILE A 98 15.09 9.17 -28.62
C ILE A 98 14.61 7.89 -29.29
N LYS A 99 15.18 7.59 -30.45
CA LYS A 99 14.90 6.38 -31.21
C LYS A 99 15.51 5.15 -30.55
N GLY A 100 14.73 4.09 -30.38
CA GLY A 100 15.22 2.78 -29.96
C GLY A 100 15.66 1.89 -31.12
N GLN A 101 15.75 0.59 -30.85
CA GLN A 101 16.14 -0.40 -31.85
C GLN A 101 15.02 -1.43 -32.05
N PRO A 102 14.67 -1.79 -33.31
CA PRO A 102 13.71 -2.85 -33.57
C PRO A 102 14.18 -4.19 -33.00
N SER A 103 13.31 -4.87 -32.25
CA SER A 103 13.62 -6.15 -31.59
C SER A 103 12.33 -6.97 -31.39
N ALA A 104 12.49 -8.29 -31.19
CA ALA A 104 11.37 -9.13 -30.74
C ALA A 104 10.94 -8.80 -29.30
N SER A 105 11.83 -8.19 -28.52
CA SER A 105 11.56 -7.66 -27.18
C SER A 105 12.16 -6.27 -27.09
N PRO A 106 11.49 -5.25 -27.65
CA PRO A 106 12.04 -3.90 -27.73
C PRO A 106 12.11 -3.25 -26.34
N ILE A 107 13.21 -2.53 -26.10
CA ILE A 107 13.48 -1.82 -24.85
C ILE A 107 13.57 -0.32 -25.18
N ALA A 108 12.86 0.50 -24.41
CA ALA A 108 12.90 1.95 -24.58
C ALA A 108 14.31 2.50 -24.21
N PRO A 109 14.88 3.42 -25.01
CA PRO A 109 16.12 4.10 -24.66
C PRO A 109 16.04 4.77 -23.28
N LEU A 110 17.09 4.57 -22.48
CA LEU A 110 17.25 5.24 -21.19
C LEU A 110 17.62 6.72 -21.38
N PRO A 111 17.13 7.62 -20.51
CA PRO A 111 17.51 9.03 -20.55
C PRO A 111 19.00 9.22 -20.18
N LYS A 112 19.66 10.17 -20.84
CA LYS A 112 21.00 10.65 -20.45
C LYS A 112 20.89 11.59 -19.26
N ARG A 113 21.71 11.35 -18.24
CA ARG A 113 21.78 12.16 -17.01
C ARG A 113 23.23 12.47 -16.67
N ILE A 114 23.83 13.35 -17.46
CA ILE A 114 25.24 13.75 -17.34
C ILE A 114 25.27 15.19 -16.78
N PRO A 115 25.64 15.37 -15.50
CA PRO A 115 25.71 16.70 -14.88
C PRO A 115 26.61 17.66 -15.67
N GLY A 116 26.17 18.90 -15.84
CA GLY A 116 26.86 19.95 -16.59
C GLY A 116 26.89 19.76 -18.12
N GLN A 117 26.25 18.71 -18.65
CA GLN A 117 26.20 18.45 -20.09
C GLN A 117 24.76 18.25 -20.57
N GLN A 118 24.32 16.99 -20.73
CA GLN A 118 22.98 16.66 -21.17
C GLN A 118 22.23 15.97 -20.04
N TRP A 119 21.05 16.50 -19.73
CA TRP A 119 20.16 15.95 -18.73
C TRP A 119 18.75 15.79 -19.29
N GLU A 120 18.21 14.59 -19.19
CA GLU A 120 16.94 14.23 -19.82
C GLU A 120 15.94 13.71 -18.78
N MET A 121 14.71 14.19 -18.86
CA MET A 121 13.55 13.63 -18.17
C MET A 121 12.64 12.97 -19.19
N VAL A 122 12.19 11.76 -18.87
CA VAL A 122 11.25 11.03 -19.70
C VAL A 122 9.84 11.57 -19.47
N LEU A 123 9.13 11.81 -20.56
CA LEU A 123 7.71 12.16 -20.54
C LEU A 123 6.84 10.99 -20.99
N TYR A 124 7.19 10.33 -22.09
CA TYR A 124 6.47 9.17 -22.61
C TYR A 124 7.41 8.08 -23.10
N GLU A 125 6.95 6.84 -22.97
CA GLU A 125 7.39 5.72 -23.78
C GLU A 125 6.50 5.63 -25.01
N VAL A 126 7.11 5.45 -26.18
CA VAL A 126 6.43 5.41 -27.48
C VAL A 126 6.61 4.02 -28.06
N ASP A 127 5.56 3.21 -28.03
CA ASP A 127 5.56 1.92 -28.71
C ASP A 127 5.36 2.16 -30.20
N VAL A 128 6.34 1.79 -31.02
CA VAL A 128 6.32 1.93 -32.48
C VAL A 128 6.15 0.53 -33.08
N PRO A 129 4.95 0.17 -33.57
CA PRO A 129 4.71 -1.14 -34.15
C PRO A 129 5.59 -1.43 -35.37
N ALA A 130 5.68 -2.71 -35.73
CA ALA A 130 6.26 -3.13 -37.00
C ALA A 130 5.49 -2.58 -38.20
N LYS A 131 6.14 -2.55 -39.37
CA LYS A 131 5.54 -2.18 -40.67
C LYS A 131 4.83 -0.82 -40.65
N ASP A 132 5.44 0.18 -40.03
CA ASP A 132 4.92 1.55 -39.90
C ASP A 132 3.50 1.62 -39.30
N GLY A 133 3.16 0.71 -38.38
CA GLY A 133 1.91 0.78 -37.64
C GLY A 133 1.81 2.03 -36.75
N SER A 134 0.58 2.36 -36.33
CA SER A 134 0.33 3.57 -35.53
C SER A 134 0.99 3.49 -34.15
N PRO A 135 1.82 4.46 -33.75
CA PRO A 135 2.43 4.49 -32.43
C PRO A 135 1.39 4.46 -31.30
N GLN A 136 1.79 3.96 -30.13
CA GLN A 136 1.03 4.06 -28.88
C GLN A 136 1.87 4.77 -27.81
N LEU A 137 1.22 5.56 -26.95
CA LEU A 137 1.89 6.41 -25.98
C LEU A 137 1.59 5.93 -24.57
N SER A 138 2.63 5.72 -23.78
CA SER A 138 2.55 5.39 -22.37
C SER A 138 3.19 6.51 -21.54
N LEU A 139 2.41 7.22 -20.73
CA LEU A 139 2.90 8.30 -19.88
C LEU A 139 3.90 7.76 -18.85
N ARG A 140 5.05 8.43 -18.74
CA ARG A 140 6.15 8.13 -17.80
C ARG A 140 6.62 9.36 -17.02
N ALA A 141 6.00 10.52 -17.27
CA ALA A 141 6.39 11.78 -16.65
C ALA A 141 6.26 11.72 -15.12
N PRO A 142 7.27 12.19 -14.36
CA PRO A 142 7.15 12.36 -12.92
C PRO A 142 6.30 13.60 -12.59
N PHE A 143 5.47 13.50 -11.56
CA PHE A 143 4.63 14.57 -11.04
C PHE A 143 4.83 14.72 -9.53
N ASP A 144 4.52 15.90 -9.00
CA ASP A 144 4.49 16.12 -7.57
C ASP A 144 3.22 15.51 -6.94
N MET A 145 3.42 14.81 -5.84
CA MET A 145 2.35 14.52 -4.88
C MET A 145 2.16 15.71 -3.94
N PRO A 146 0.99 15.85 -3.29
CA PRO A 146 0.84 16.81 -2.21
C PRO A 146 1.89 16.59 -1.12
N PRO A 147 2.38 17.67 -0.49
CA PRO A 147 3.34 17.54 0.60
C PRO A 147 2.70 16.78 1.76
N ALA A 148 3.52 16.01 2.48
CA ALA A 148 3.06 15.40 3.71
C ALA A 148 2.77 16.47 4.77
N VAL A 149 1.70 16.29 5.52
CA VAL A 149 1.25 17.22 6.57
C VAL A 149 1.36 16.52 7.91
N SER A 150 1.76 17.23 8.96
CA SER A 150 1.72 16.72 10.33
C SER A 150 0.70 17.50 11.15
N THR A 151 -0.09 16.80 11.94
CA THR A 151 -1.09 17.39 12.83
C THR A 151 -0.82 16.93 14.26
N PRO A 152 -0.97 17.83 15.25
CA PRO A 152 -0.69 17.46 16.63
C PRO A 152 -1.77 16.53 17.22
N TRP A 153 -2.99 16.58 16.67
CA TRP A 153 -4.13 15.70 16.94
C TRP A 153 -5.23 15.95 15.89
N ASN A 154 -6.35 15.23 15.94
CA ASN A 154 -7.49 15.35 15.00
C ASN A 154 -7.09 15.18 13.52
N THR A 155 -6.14 14.28 13.26
CA THR A 155 -5.59 14.05 11.91
C THR A 155 -6.66 13.62 10.92
N ARG A 156 -7.65 12.83 11.37
CA ARG A 156 -8.75 12.37 10.52
C ARG A 156 -9.65 13.52 10.03
N PRO A 157 -10.25 14.36 10.90
CA PRO A 157 -10.95 15.57 10.44
C PRO A 157 -10.08 16.51 9.61
N ALA A 158 -8.78 16.64 9.94
CA ALA A 158 -7.86 17.46 9.16
C ALA A 158 -7.69 16.96 7.73
N ALA A 159 -7.74 15.63 7.52
CA ALA A 159 -7.65 15.04 6.19
C ALA A 159 -8.74 15.52 5.25
N ASP A 160 -9.96 15.82 5.73
CA ASP A 160 -11.06 16.29 4.88
C ASP A 160 -10.70 17.60 4.15
N PHE A 161 -9.83 18.43 4.73
CA PHE A 161 -9.36 19.70 4.15
C PHE A 161 -8.11 19.58 3.28
N LEU A 162 -7.50 18.39 3.18
CA LEU A 162 -6.31 18.16 2.35
C LEU A 162 -6.69 17.61 0.96
N PRO A 163 -5.84 17.83 -0.07
CA PRO A 163 -6.06 17.21 -1.37
C PRO A 163 -5.88 15.69 -1.32
N VAL A 164 -6.47 14.98 -2.28
CA VAL A 164 -6.24 13.54 -2.47
C VAL A 164 -4.78 13.30 -2.85
N GLY A 165 -4.21 12.20 -2.39
CA GLY A 165 -2.78 11.87 -2.52
C GLY A 165 -1.92 12.36 -1.36
N SER A 166 -2.52 13.01 -0.35
CA SER A 166 -1.77 13.53 0.80
C SER A 166 -1.45 12.44 1.81
N PHE A 167 -0.21 12.45 2.31
CA PHE A 167 0.15 11.76 3.55
C PHE A 167 -0.05 12.69 4.75
N LEU A 168 -0.54 12.13 5.84
CA LEU A 168 -0.72 12.82 7.10
C LEU A 168 0.00 12.08 8.21
N TYR A 169 0.53 12.82 9.18
CA TYR A 169 1.13 12.29 10.39
C TYR A 169 0.36 12.78 11.61
N ASP A 170 -0.23 11.86 12.36
CA ASP A 170 -0.73 12.12 13.70
C ASP A 170 0.43 12.04 14.68
N LEU A 171 0.78 13.19 15.28
CA LEU A 171 1.85 13.27 16.26
C LEU A 171 1.38 12.95 17.68
N ASP A 172 0.06 12.86 17.91
CA ASP A 172 -0.55 12.52 19.18
C ASP A 172 0.02 13.34 20.36
N ASN A 173 0.05 14.66 20.20
CA ASN A 173 0.59 15.59 21.20
C ASN A 173 -0.41 15.86 22.35
N ASN A 174 -1.60 15.27 22.32
CA ASN A 174 -2.68 15.49 23.29
C ASN A 174 -3.12 14.23 24.04
N GLY A 175 -2.71 13.04 23.60
CA GLY A 175 -3.03 11.76 24.20
C GLY A 175 -1.79 10.86 24.18
N GLY A 176 -1.76 9.81 25.00
CA GLY A 176 -0.74 8.76 24.89
C GLY A 176 -1.24 7.58 24.07
N ASP A 177 -2.11 7.86 23.10
CA ASP A 177 -2.98 6.91 22.41
C ASP A 177 -2.24 6.21 21.27
N SER A 178 -1.96 6.93 20.19
CA SER A 178 -1.30 6.41 19.00
C SER A 178 -0.89 7.49 18.00
N GLN A 179 0.41 7.54 17.74
CA GLN A 179 0.96 8.20 16.55
C GLN A 179 0.75 7.31 15.33
N ASN A 180 0.26 7.88 14.24
CA ASN A 180 0.00 7.14 13.01
C ASN A 180 0.32 7.94 11.74
N GLU A 181 0.54 7.22 10.65
CA GLU A 181 0.59 7.78 9.31
C GLU A 181 -0.73 7.43 8.61
N MET A 182 -1.35 8.41 7.98
CA MET A 182 -2.57 8.26 7.19
C MET A 182 -2.30 8.64 5.75
N PHE A 183 -3.06 8.05 4.82
CA PHE A 183 -3.07 8.42 3.42
C PHE A 183 -4.50 8.79 3.02
N LYS A 184 -4.67 10.00 2.47
CA LYS A 184 -5.93 10.41 1.84
C LYS A 184 -5.92 9.92 0.39
N GLY A 185 -6.43 8.72 0.18
CA GLY A 185 -6.56 8.13 -1.14
C GLY A 185 -7.86 8.53 -1.83
N ARG A 186 -8.05 7.97 -3.03
CA ARG A 186 -9.32 8.06 -3.77
C ARG A 186 -10.48 7.44 -2.98
N ASP A 187 -10.21 6.36 -2.26
CA ASP A 187 -11.22 5.61 -1.50
C ASP A 187 -11.44 6.17 -0.09
N GLY A 188 -10.94 7.39 0.17
CA GLY A 188 -11.00 8.06 1.46
C GLY A 188 -9.69 8.01 2.24
N THR A 189 -9.76 8.44 3.50
CA THR A 189 -8.61 8.50 4.40
C THR A 189 -8.45 7.17 5.14
N LEU A 190 -7.27 6.58 5.05
CA LEU A 190 -6.93 5.32 5.70
C LEU A 190 -5.64 5.43 6.50
N ILE A 191 -5.50 4.60 7.54
CA ILE A 191 -4.26 4.49 8.30
C ILE A 191 -3.31 3.56 7.54
N THR A 192 -2.14 4.07 7.15
CA THR A 192 -1.10 3.24 6.51
C THR A 192 -0.31 2.46 7.54
N ARG A 193 -0.06 3.04 8.73
CA ARG A 193 0.65 2.38 9.83
C ARG A 193 0.55 3.17 11.13
N HIS A 194 0.67 2.48 12.26
CA HIS A 194 1.04 3.11 13.52
C HIS A 194 2.55 3.32 13.61
N LEU A 195 2.95 4.52 14.03
CA LEU A 195 4.33 4.91 14.25
C LEU A 195 4.77 4.67 15.71
N GLY A 196 3.80 4.67 16.64
CA GLY A 196 4.03 4.51 18.08
C GLY A 196 4.01 3.06 18.59
N LYS A 197 3.78 2.93 19.91
CA LYS A 197 3.63 1.63 20.60
C LYS A 197 2.38 0.90 20.10
N SER A 198 2.37 -0.44 20.23
CA SER A 198 1.15 -1.22 20.00
C SER A 198 0.09 -0.90 21.05
N ARG A 199 -1.15 -0.76 20.58
CA ARG A 199 -2.32 -0.44 21.40
C ARG A 199 -2.73 -1.67 22.20
N THR A 200 -3.15 -1.46 23.45
CA THR A 200 -3.73 -2.53 24.27
C THR A 200 -5.19 -2.74 23.92
N TYR A 201 -5.64 -4.00 23.94
CA TYR A 201 -7.07 -4.34 23.93
C TYR A 201 -7.31 -5.58 24.80
N ALA A 202 -8.56 -5.85 25.15
CA ALA A 202 -8.95 -7.02 25.93
C ALA A 202 -9.76 -7.97 25.03
N PRO A 203 -9.14 -9.02 24.45
CA PRO A 203 -9.83 -9.92 23.53
C PRO A 203 -10.90 -10.73 24.27
N GLY A 204 -12.18 -10.46 24.00
CA GLY A 204 -13.28 -11.24 24.56
C GLY A 204 -13.31 -12.69 24.05
N LEU A 205 -13.96 -13.58 24.80
CA LEU A 205 -14.38 -14.90 24.29
C LEU A 205 -15.79 -14.78 23.72
N ALA A 206 -15.97 -15.29 22.50
CA ALA A 206 -17.28 -15.44 21.88
C ALA A 206 -17.68 -16.92 21.84
N ASN A 207 -18.98 -17.17 21.78
CA ASN A 207 -19.59 -18.52 21.75
C ASN A 207 -19.23 -19.42 22.94
N ALA A 208 -18.74 -18.84 24.02
CA ALA A 208 -18.40 -19.54 25.25
C ALA A 208 -19.56 -19.49 26.26
N VAL A 209 -19.75 -20.59 26.99
CA VAL A 209 -20.66 -20.72 28.13
C VAL A 209 -19.86 -21.11 29.37
N ASN A 210 -20.42 -20.82 30.55
CA ASN A 210 -19.76 -21.02 31.85
C ASN A 210 -18.44 -20.24 31.99
N VAL A 211 -18.34 -19.09 31.32
CA VAL A 211 -17.19 -18.18 31.49
C VAL A 211 -17.20 -17.65 32.93
N PRO A 212 -16.16 -17.91 33.74
CA PRO A 212 -16.12 -17.43 35.12
C PRO A 212 -16.12 -15.89 35.19
N SER A 213 -16.84 -15.33 36.15
CA SER A 213 -16.85 -13.88 36.40
C SER A 213 -15.55 -13.34 37.00
N LYS A 214 -14.70 -14.23 37.52
CA LYS A 214 -13.36 -13.93 38.07
C LYS A 214 -12.37 -15.01 37.64
N GLY A 215 -11.09 -14.65 37.59
CA GLY A 215 -10.02 -15.58 37.19
C GLY A 215 -9.88 -15.77 35.68
N MET A 216 -10.46 -14.88 34.89
CA MET A 216 -10.15 -14.73 33.48
C MET A 216 -9.22 -13.53 33.29
N VAL A 217 -8.13 -13.71 32.55
CA VAL A 217 -7.19 -12.62 32.23
C VAL A 217 -7.11 -12.50 30.70
N TYR A 218 -7.51 -11.34 30.19
CA TYR A 218 -7.52 -11.02 28.77
C TYR A 218 -6.44 -9.97 28.47
N LYS A 219 -5.47 -10.31 27.64
CA LYS A 219 -4.39 -9.41 27.23
C LYS A 219 -4.25 -9.42 25.73
N GLY A 220 -4.40 -8.26 25.11
CA GLY A 220 -4.24 -8.07 23.68
C GLY A 220 -3.34 -6.90 23.36
N ARG A 221 -2.58 -7.01 22.26
CA ARG A 221 -1.84 -5.92 21.63
C ARG A 221 -2.15 -5.86 20.15
N TRP A 222 -2.27 -4.68 19.56
CA TRP A 222 -2.49 -4.55 18.12
C TRP A 222 -1.97 -3.25 17.54
N ARG A 223 -1.83 -3.19 16.22
CA ARG A 223 -1.56 -1.95 15.45
C ARG A 223 -1.87 -2.14 13.96
N TRP A 224 -2.12 -1.04 13.27
CA TRP A 224 -2.05 -1.00 11.80
C TRP A 224 -0.59 -1.18 11.35
N ALA A 225 -0.34 -2.19 10.52
CA ALA A 225 0.97 -2.50 9.95
C ALA A 225 1.10 -2.08 8.48
N ALA A 226 -0.03 -2.04 7.77
CA ALA A 226 -0.20 -1.53 6.41
C ALA A 226 -1.68 -1.12 6.24
N PRO A 227 -2.07 -0.50 5.10
CA PRO A 227 -3.47 -0.37 4.73
C PRO A 227 -4.19 -1.72 4.85
N ASN A 228 -5.29 -1.75 5.62
CA ASN A 228 -6.08 -2.93 5.93
C ASN A 228 -5.35 -4.07 6.64
N LEU A 229 -4.07 -3.95 7.03
CA LEU A 229 -3.37 -5.03 7.71
C LEU A 229 -3.19 -4.71 9.19
N VAL A 230 -3.77 -5.57 10.03
CA VAL A 230 -3.67 -5.46 11.49
C VAL A 230 -2.69 -6.51 12.00
N TYR A 231 -1.61 -6.03 12.61
CA TYR A 231 -0.82 -6.88 13.50
C TYR A 231 -1.57 -7.03 14.82
N TYR A 232 -1.59 -8.25 15.36
CA TYR A 232 -2.20 -8.53 16.65
C TYR A 232 -1.44 -9.59 17.46
N SER A 233 -1.63 -9.55 18.77
CA SER A 233 -1.24 -10.57 19.73
C SER A 233 -2.31 -10.69 20.81
N VAL A 234 -2.66 -11.92 21.17
CA VAL A 234 -3.72 -12.32 22.09
C VAL A 234 -3.16 -13.29 23.10
N SER A 235 -3.52 -13.08 24.35
CA SER A 235 -3.38 -14.04 25.44
C SER A 235 -4.67 -14.04 26.25
N ILE A 236 -5.30 -15.21 26.34
CA ILE A 236 -6.49 -15.43 27.17
C ILE A 236 -6.14 -16.53 28.15
N GLU A 237 -6.16 -16.21 29.44
CA GLU A 237 -5.81 -17.13 30.52
C GLU A 237 -7.04 -17.41 31.38
N ASN A 238 -7.34 -18.70 31.56
CA ASN A 238 -8.32 -19.18 32.52
C ASN A 238 -7.56 -19.68 33.75
N THR A 239 -7.48 -18.87 34.81
CA THR A 239 -6.79 -19.25 36.06
C THR A 239 -7.66 -20.11 36.98
N THR A 240 -8.93 -20.33 36.62
CA THR A 240 -9.87 -21.10 37.43
C THR A 240 -9.74 -22.60 37.17
N THR A 241 -10.34 -23.43 38.02
CA THR A 241 -10.46 -24.88 37.78
C THR A 241 -11.62 -25.24 36.85
N THR A 242 -12.43 -24.27 36.45
CA THR A 242 -13.65 -24.50 35.67
C THR A 242 -13.32 -24.54 34.18
N ASN A 243 -13.77 -25.61 33.52
CA ASN A 243 -13.68 -25.71 32.07
C ASN A 243 -14.76 -24.83 31.42
N ILE A 244 -14.35 -23.97 30.49
CA ILE A 244 -15.25 -23.19 29.65
C ILE A 244 -15.67 -24.07 28.49
N ARG A 245 -16.95 -24.07 28.15
CA ARG A 245 -17.48 -24.86 27.03
C ARG A 245 -18.00 -23.96 25.92
N ASN A 246 -18.10 -24.49 24.72
CA ASN A 246 -18.78 -23.83 23.63
C ASN A 246 -20.30 -23.91 23.77
N ARG A 247 -21.02 -23.03 23.08
CA ARG A 247 -22.46 -23.24 22.79
C ARG A 247 -22.61 -24.43 21.84
N PRO A 248 -23.76 -25.14 21.86
CA PRO A 248 -24.03 -26.18 20.87
C PRO A 248 -23.78 -25.65 19.44
N ASP A 249 -23.09 -26.45 18.63
CA ASP A 249 -22.86 -26.23 17.20
C ASP A 249 -22.04 -24.98 16.80
N VAL A 250 -21.44 -24.26 17.74
CA VAL A 250 -20.58 -23.10 17.44
C VAL A 250 -19.23 -23.23 18.14
N PRO A 251 -18.08 -23.08 17.44
CA PRO A 251 -16.75 -23.10 18.07
C PRO A 251 -16.56 -21.94 19.05
N ILE A 252 -15.78 -22.16 20.12
CA ILE A 252 -15.24 -21.05 20.92
C ILE A 252 -14.45 -20.14 19.99
N ALA A 253 -14.69 -18.84 20.07
CA ALA A 253 -13.98 -17.85 19.29
C ALA A 253 -13.33 -16.81 20.22
N PHE A 254 -12.32 -16.10 19.71
CA PHE A 254 -11.79 -14.92 20.38
C PHE A 254 -12.03 -13.66 19.55
N GLU A 255 -12.10 -12.53 20.24
CA GLU A 255 -12.31 -11.23 19.62
C GLU A 255 -11.01 -10.65 19.04
N LEU A 256 -11.09 -10.22 17.79
CA LEU A 256 -10.08 -9.47 17.07
C LEU A 256 -10.23 -7.97 17.37
N PRO A 257 -9.14 -7.19 17.33
CA PRO A 257 -9.18 -5.77 17.66
C PRO A 257 -9.93 -4.94 16.59
N GLN A 258 -10.08 -5.47 15.38
CA GLN A 258 -10.81 -4.87 14.27
C GLN A 258 -11.56 -5.97 13.51
N GLN A 259 -12.62 -5.60 12.78
CA GLN A 259 -13.39 -6.55 11.99
C GLN A 259 -12.51 -7.12 10.88
N ALA A 260 -12.39 -8.44 10.79
CA ALA A 260 -11.65 -9.11 9.72
C ALA A 260 -12.37 -8.98 8.37
N ASN A 261 -11.61 -8.89 7.29
CA ASN A 261 -12.12 -9.00 5.93
C ASN A 261 -12.67 -10.42 5.71
N GLY A 262 -13.97 -10.50 5.45
CA GLY A 262 -14.69 -11.75 5.22
C GLY A 262 -14.68 -12.23 3.78
N VAL A 263 -14.11 -11.52 2.79
CA VAL A 263 -14.27 -11.88 1.37
C VAL A 263 -13.67 -13.25 1.05
N THR A 264 -12.43 -13.52 1.46
CA THR A 264 -11.69 -14.75 1.13
C THR A 264 -11.57 -15.73 2.30
N GLY A 265 -11.94 -15.30 3.51
CA GLY A 265 -11.66 -16.03 4.76
C GLY A 265 -10.18 -15.94 5.17
N GLN A 266 -9.89 -16.12 6.46
CA GLN A 266 -8.54 -15.91 7.00
C GLN A 266 -8.21 -16.94 8.05
N ILE A 267 -6.98 -17.45 8.03
CA ILE A 267 -6.46 -18.42 9.00
C ILE A 267 -5.42 -17.73 9.88
N LEU A 268 -5.60 -17.91 11.18
CA LEU A 268 -4.80 -17.36 12.26
C LEU A 268 -4.17 -18.52 13.02
N THR A 269 -2.92 -18.38 13.46
CA THR A 269 -2.21 -19.47 14.13
C THR A 269 -1.88 -19.12 15.57
N GLY A 270 -1.90 -20.13 16.42
CA GLY A 270 -1.72 -19.99 17.85
C GLY A 270 -1.40 -21.30 18.52
N HIS A 271 -1.39 -21.28 19.85
CA HIS A 271 -1.29 -22.50 20.65
C HIS A 271 -1.98 -22.32 22.01
N MET A 272 -2.35 -23.44 22.63
CA MET A 272 -2.82 -23.49 24.00
C MET A 272 -1.79 -24.19 24.88
N ARG A 273 -1.55 -23.62 26.06
CA ARG A 273 -0.80 -24.25 27.16
C ARG A 273 -1.77 -24.73 28.22
N ASN A 274 -1.79 -26.03 28.47
CA ASN A 274 -2.63 -26.72 29.45
C ASN A 274 -1.75 -27.53 30.41
N MET A 275 -0.97 -26.84 31.24
CA MET A 275 0.07 -27.45 32.08
C MET A 275 -0.50 -28.45 33.11
N ASP A 276 -1.77 -28.30 33.48
CA ASP A 276 -2.45 -29.14 34.45
C ASP A 276 -3.17 -30.34 33.81
N TYR A 277 -2.97 -30.61 32.51
CA TYR A 277 -3.58 -31.73 31.77
C TYR A 277 -5.10 -31.82 31.92
N ARG A 278 -5.78 -30.66 32.01
CA ARG A 278 -7.23 -30.59 32.21
C ARG A 278 -7.99 -30.88 30.91
N GLY A 279 -9.25 -31.30 31.04
CA GLY A 279 -10.14 -31.48 29.90
C GLY A 279 -9.77 -32.61 28.93
N ALA A 280 -8.97 -33.60 29.39
CA ALA A 280 -8.45 -34.69 28.56
C ALA A 280 -7.66 -34.20 27.32
N MET A 281 -6.99 -33.06 27.48
CA MET A 281 -6.23 -32.39 26.42
C MET A 281 -4.72 -32.42 26.73
N ALA A 282 -3.89 -32.46 25.68
CA ALA A 282 -2.44 -32.41 25.80
C ALA A 282 -1.96 -31.08 26.43
N ASN A 283 -0.72 -31.07 26.92
CA ASN A 283 -0.13 -29.92 27.61
C ASN A 283 0.14 -28.71 26.69
N LEU A 284 0.44 -28.96 25.42
CA LEU A 284 0.69 -27.96 24.40
C LEU A 284 -0.05 -28.37 23.14
N ILE A 285 -0.97 -27.53 22.68
CA ILE A 285 -1.84 -27.84 21.55
C ILE A 285 -1.69 -26.75 20.49
N PRO A 286 -1.28 -27.06 19.26
CA PRO A 286 -1.32 -26.09 18.18
C PRO A 286 -2.78 -25.75 17.88
N LEU A 287 -3.06 -24.46 17.71
CA LEU A 287 -4.39 -23.97 17.40
C LEU A 287 -4.38 -23.26 16.05
N GLN A 288 -5.50 -23.39 15.34
CA GLN A 288 -5.83 -22.51 14.24
C GLN A 288 -7.09 -21.74 14.61
N ALA A 289 -7.21 -20.51 14.16
CA ALA A 289 -8.46 -19.80 14.22
C ALA A 289 -8.86 -19.28 12.84
N MET A 290 -10.15 -19.24 12.56
CA MET A 290 -10.66 -18.92 11.24
C MET A 290 -11.69 -17.79 11.30
N CYS A 291 -11.55 -16.86 10.36
CA CYS A 291 -12.62 -15.95 9.95
C CYS A 291 -13.20 -16.51 8.65
N TRP A 292 -14.51 -16.74 8.61
CA TRP A 292 -15.15 -17.44 7.49
C TRP A 292 -15.29 -16.57 6.24
N PRO A 293 -15.12 -17.14 5.03
CA PRO A 293 -15.51 -16.47 3.79
C PRO A 293 -17.00 -16.07 3.82
N GLY A 294 -17.33 -14.91 3.25
CA GLY A 294 -18.66 -14.31 3.27
C GLY A 294 -19.08 -13.67 4.60
N ASN A 295 -18.25 -13.71 5.65
CA ASN A 295 -18.61 -13.19 6.97
C ASN A 295 -17.50 -12.32 7.59
N GLY A 296 -17.58 -11.01 7.36
CA GLY A 296 -16.72 -10.05 8.06
C GLY A 296 -17.09 -10.00 9.54
N SER A 297 -16.21 -10.45 10.43
CA SER A 297 -16.49 -10.59 11.86
C SER A 297 -15.31 -10.10 12.70
N THR A 298 -15.59 -9.62 13.90
CA THR A 298 -14.57 -9.40 14.94
C THR A 298 -14.27 -10.68 15.70
N HIS A 299 -14.77 -11.84 15.30
CA HIS A 299 -14.57 -13.10 16.01
C HIS A 299 -13.88 -14.15 15.14
N ALA A 300 -12.76 -14.67 15.64
CA ALA A 300 -12.02 -15.76 15.02
C ALA A 300 -12.31 -17.09 15.75
N SER A 301 -12.94 -18.03 15.05
CA SER A 301 -13.36 -19.33 15.59
C SER A 301 -12.16 -20.25 15.76
N ILE A 302 -12.00 -20.87 16.93
CA ILE A 302 -10.81 -21.67 17.27
C ILE A 302 -11.03 -23.15 16.95
N TYR A 303 -10.00 -23.74 16.35
CA TYR A 303 -9.89 -25.13 15.96
C TYR A 303 -8.58 -25.74 16.48
N TYR A 304 -8.58 -27.05 16.67
CA TYR A 304 -7.42 -27.81 17.08
C TYR A 304 -7.36 -29.15 16.32
N PRO A 305 -6.19 -29.79 16.18
CA PRO A 305 -6.11 -31.10 15.53
C PRO A 305 -6.96 -32.15 16.24
N ASN A 306 -7.76 -32.89 15.48
CA ASN A 306 -8.57 -33.97 16.02
C ASN A 306 -7.66 -35.08 16.57
N SER A 307 -7.71 -35.29 17.89
CA SER A 307 -6.89 -36.29 18.58
C SER A 307 -7.45 -37.71 18.48
N GLN A 308 -8.70 -37.89 18.03
CA GLN A 308 -9.38 -39.18 17.91
C GLN A 308 -9.33 -39.68 16.47
N THR A 309 -9.59 -38.80 15.51
CA THR A 309 -9.67 -39.13 14.08
C THR A 309 -8.78 -38.20 13.27
N VAL A 310 -7.48 -38.52 13.15
CA VAL A 310 -6.50 -37.68 12.43
C VAL A 310 -6.92 -37.40 10.99
N ALA A 311 -7.62 -38.33 10.34
CA ALA A 311 -8.13 -38.16 8.97
C ALA A 311 -9.17 -37.03 8.82
N GLU A 312 -9.81 -36.60 9.91
CA GLU A 312 -10.77 -35.48 9.91
C GLU A 312 -10.06 -34.10 9.99
N GLY A 313 -8.74 -34.08 10.25
CA GLY A 313 -7.96 -32.84 10.29
C GLY A 313 -8.22 -32.02 11.56
N LEU A 314 -8.93 -30.90 11.43
CA LEU A 314 -9.20 -29.96 12.51
C LEU A 314 -10.63 -30.11 13.03
N ASP A 315 -10.79 -30.11 14.35
CA ASP A 315 -12.09 -30.05 15.03
C ASP A 315 -12.27 -28.73 15.78
N VAL A 316 -13.52 -28.36 16.04
CA VAL A 316 -13.88 -27.16 16.80
C VAL A 316 -13.39 -27.25 18.23
N LEU A 317 -12.80 -26.18 18.77
CA LEU A 317 -12.42 -26.16 20.18
C LEU A 317 -13.68 -26.08 21.07
N ARG A 318 -14.15 -27.25 21.54
CA ARG A 318 -15.38 -27.37 22.35
C ARG A 318 -15.18 -26.98 23.81
N THR A 319 -13.97 -27.15 24.33
CA THR A 319 -13.64 -26.90 25.73
C THR A 319 -12.35 -26.12 25.83
N PHE A 320 -12.38 -25.01 26.56
CA PHE A 320 -11.19 -24.28 27.00
C PHE A 320 -10.92 -24.65 28.48
N PRO A 321 -9.91 -25.49 28.76
CA PRO A 321 -9.72 -26.07 30.08
C PRO A 321 -9.45 -25.03 31.18
N GLY A 322 -9.80 -25.37 32.43
CA GLY A 322 -9.33 -24.64 33.60
C GLY A 322 -7.80 -24.66 33.70
N ARG A 323 -7.20 -23.59 34.22
CA ARG A 323 -5.74 -23.41 34.37
C ARG A 323 -4.97 -23.58 33.07
N SER A 324 -5.51 -23.02 32.00
CA SER A 324 -4.89 -23.04 30.69
C SER A 324 -4.86 -21.65 30.07
N THR A 325 -3.95 -21.46 29.11
CA THR A 325 -3.75 -20.18 28.42
C THR A 325 -3.72 -20.41 26.92
N VAL A 326 -4.47 -19.60 26.18
CA VAL A 326 -4.46 -19.57 24.72
C VAL A 326 -3.66 -18.35 24.25
N PHE A 327 -2.83 -18.56 23.23
CA PHE A 327 -2.05 -17.52 22.57
C PHE A 327 -2.32 -17.52 21.07
N PHE A 328 -2.59 -16.35 20.51
CA PHE A 328 -2.61 -16.12 19.06
C PHE A 328 -1.80 -14.87 18.74
N SER A 329 -1.15 -14.85 17.59
CA SER A 329 -0.49 -13.65 17.09
C SER A 329 -0.25 -13.76 15.61
N GLY A 330 -0.26 -12.63 14.92
CA GLY A 330 0.04 -12.60 13.50
C GLY A 330 -0.41 -11.30 12.86
N ILE A 331 -0.74 -11.40 11.58
CA ILE A 331 -1.31 -10.32 10.79
C ILE A 331 -2.58 -10.88 10.14
N TYR A 332 -3.63 -10.06 10.09
CA TYR A 332 -4.85 -10.35 9.34
C TYR A 332 -5.31 -9.09 8.60
N GLU A 333 -6.07 -9.29 7.53
CA GLU A 333 -6.69 -8.24 6.75
C GLU A 333 -7.99 -7.78 7.45
N ALA A 334 -8.12 -6.49 7.74
CA ALA A 334 -9.32 -5.91 8.30
C ALA A 334 -10.25 -5.39 7.20
N ASN A 335 -11.55 -5.37 7.50
CA ASN A 335 -12.60 -4.78 6.65
C ASN A 335 -12.85 -3.29 6.95
N VAL A 336 -12.02 -2.73 7.83
CA VAL A 336 -12.06 -1.34 8.26
C VAL A 336 -10.71 -0.71 7.93
N PHE A 337 -10.76 0.54 7.47
CA PHE A 337 -9.61 1.27 6.93
C PHE A 337 -9.09 2.33 7.92
N SER A 338 -9.79 2.49 9.04
CA SER A 338 -9.65 3.59 9.97
C SER A 338 -10.19 3.20 11.35
N GLU A 339 -9.73 3.89 12.39
CA GLU A 339 -10.27 3.80 13.75
C GLU A 339 -11.51 4.67 13.96
#